data_AF-A0AA37NAP5-F1
#
_entry.id   AF-A0AA37NAP5-F1
#
_cell.length_a   1.000
_cell.length_b   1.000
_cell.length_c   1.000
_cell.angle_alpha   90.00
_cell.angle_beta   90.00
_cell.angle_gamma   90.00
#
_symmetry.space_group_name_H-M   'P 1'
#
loop_
_entity.id
_entity.type
_entity.pdbx_description
1 polymer ?
#
loop_
_entity_poly.entity_id
_entity_poly.type
_entity_poly.pdbx_seq_one_letter_code
_entity_poly.pdbx_strand_id
1 'polypeptide(L)'
;MRERMYEIYDEEKFIGKLSADEAAKIIGTTIKCVYAAASGGYKLKRRYSIVPAEDECITKNITQELCREWDKTRLKILHKGRVKI
;
A
#
# COMPACT_ATOMS: atom_id res chain seq x y z
N MET A 1 5.44 7.60 -16.74
CA MET A 1 4.85 7.07 -15.50
C MET A 1 5.79 6.01 -14.96
N ARG A 2 6.15 6.02 -13.67
CA ARG A 2 6.82 4.86 -13.07
C ARG A 2 5.86 3.68 -13.11
N GLU A 3 6.32 2.53 -13.59
CA GLU A 3 5.52 1.31 -13.56
C GLU A 3 5.29 0.89 -12.11
N ARG A 4 4.03 0.79 -11.71
CA ARG A 4 3.68 0.29 -10.37
C ARG A 4 3.95 -1.19 -10.32
N MET A 5 4.78 -1.60 -9.36
CA MET A 5 5.10 -2.99 -9.08
C MET A 5 4.10 -3.57 -8.07
N TYR A 6 3.78 -4.85 -8.22
CA TYR A 6 2.88 -5.59 -7.35
C TYR A 6 3.56 -6.87 -6.86
N GLU A 7 3.49 -7.12 -5.57
CA GLU A 7 3.78 -8.41 -4.96
C GLU A 7 2.59 -9.35 -5.21
N ILE A 8 2.86 -10.45 -5.93
CA ILE A 8 1.86 -11.45 -6.26
C ILE A 8 2.08 -12.68 -5.38
N TYR A 9 1.02 -13.14 -4.75
CA TYR A 9 0.98 -14.36 -3.95
C TYR A 9 -0.02 -15.34 -4.55
N ASP A 10 0.37 -16.60 -4.64
CA ASP A 10 -0.53 -17.71 -4.90
C ASP A 10 -0.87 -18.37 -3.56
N GLU A 11 -2.09 -18.12 -3.08
CA GLU A 11 -2.51 -18.42 -1.71
C GLU A 11 -1.61 -17.73 -0.67
N GLU A 12 -0.61 -18.44 -0.15
CA GLU A 12 0.40 -17.94 0.80
C GLU A 12 1.81 -17.94 0.21
N LYS A 13 1.99 -18.48 -1.00
CA LYS A 13 3.29 -18.59 -1.65
C LYS A 13 3.58 -17.32 -2.44
N PHE A 14 4.66 -16.64 -2.06
CA PHE A 14 5.15 -15.49 -2.82
C PHE A 14 5.66 -15.95 -4.21
N ILE A 15 5.12 -15.34 -5.26
CA ILE A 15 5.54 -15.58 -6.66
C ILE A 15 6.65 -14.60 -7.05
N GLY A 16 6.49 -13.32 -6.70
CA GLY A 16 7.45 -12.28 -7.07
C GLY A 16 6.86 -10.87 -7.09
N LYS A 17 7.75 -9.90 -7.32
CA LYS A 17 7.39 -8.51 -7.65
C LYS A 17 7.29 -8.38 -9.16
N LEU A 18 6.10 -8.05 -9.64
CA LEU A 18 5.75 -8.06 -11.05
C LEU A 18 4.98 -6.79 -11.41
N SER A 19 5.12 -6.33 -12.65
CA SER A 19 4.23 -5.31 -13.20
C SER A 19 2.81 -5.87 -13.38
N ALA A 20 1.83 -4.99 -13.56
CA ALA A 20 0.45 -5.42 -13.76
C ALA A 20 0.25 -6.22 -15.06
N ASP A 21 1.06 -5.97 -16.10
CA ASP A 21 1.04 -6.73 -17.36
C ASP A 21 1.56 -8.15 -17.16
N GLU A 22 2.71 -8.30 -16.50
CA GLU A 22 3.31 -9.60 -16.20
C GLU A 22 2.42 -10.43 -15.27
N ALA A 23 1.86 -9.81 -14.23
CA ALA A 23 0.91 -10.46 -13.33
C ALA A 23 -0.36 -10.91 -14.08
N ALA A 24 -0.87 -10.09 -15.00
CA ALA A 24 -2.03 -10.45 -15.81
C ALA A 24 -1.77 -11.65 -16.73
N LYS A 25 -0.57 -11.72 -17.33
CA LYS A 25 -0.13 -12.87 -18.14
C LYS A 25 -0.02 -14.16 -17.32
N ILE A 26 0.58 -14.09 -16.13
CA ILE A 26 0.76 -15.27 -15.26
C ILE A 26 -0.59 -15.78 -14.72
N ILE A 27 -1.46 -14.88 -14.27
CA ILE A 27 -2.77 -15.25 -13.69
C ILE A 27 -3.79 -15.61 -14.78
N GLY A 28 -3.53 -15.24 -16.04
CA GLY A 28 -4.48 -15.35 -17.14
C GLY A 28 -5.71 -14.47 -16.88
N THR A 29 -5.49 -13.18 -16.67
CA THR A 29 -6.54 -12.18 -16.44
C THR A 29 -6.24 -10.88 -17.17
N THR A 30 -7.07 -9.85 -16.95
CA THR A 30 -6.83 -8.51 -17.49
C THR A 30 -6.09 -7.64 -16.48
N ILE A 31 -5.31 -6.68 -16.98
CA ILE A 31 -4.61 -5.68 -16.16
C ILE A 31 -5.59 -4.92 -15.24
N LYS A 32 -6.81 -4.64 -15.72
CA LYS A 32 -7.87 -3.99 -14.93
C LYS A 32 -8.24 -4.79 -13.69
N CYS A 33 -8.30 -6.12 -13.79
CA CYS A 33 -8.58 -7.01 -12.66
C CYS A 33 -7.43 -7.02 -11.64
N VAL A 34 -6.18 -6.91 -12.10
CA VAL A 34 -5.01 -6.79 -11.22
C VAL A 34 -5.10 -5.50 -10.39
N TYR A 35 -5.40 -4.36 -11.02
CA TYR A 35 -5.59 -3.10 -10.30
C TYR A 35 -6.76 -3.13 -9.31
N ALA A 36 -7.89 -3.72 -9.71
CA ALA A 36 -9.06 -3.83 -8.85
C ALA A 36 -8.78 -4.72 -7.62
N ALA A 37 -8.09 -5.84 -7.81
CA ALA A 37 -7.68 -6.72 -6.71
C ALA A 37 -6.68 -6.04 -5.77
N ALA A 38 -5.67 -5.37 -6.32
CA ALA A 38 -4.68 -4.63 -5.54
C ALA A 38 -5.30 -3.48 -4.73
N SER A 39 -6.25 -2.74 -5.31
CA SER A 39 -6.93 -1.64 -4.61
C SER A 39 -8.03 -2.11 -3.67
N GLY A 40 -8.65 -3.26 -3.95
CA GLY A 40 -9.78 -3.79 -3.18
C GLY A 40 -9.37 -4.77 -2.07
N GLY A 41 -8.13 -5.26 -2.07
CA GLY A 41 -7.63 -6.19 -1.05
C GLY A 41 -8.29 -7.57 -1.06
N TYR A 42 -8.94 -7.96 -2.16
CA TYR A 42 -9.60 -9.27 -2.29
C TYR A 42 -8.76 -10.26 -3.09
N LYS A 43 -8.98 -11.57 -2.85
CA LYS A 43 -8.32 -12.64 -3.59
C LYS A 43 -8.87 -12.74 -5.01
N LEU A 44 -8.04 -12.46 -6.01
CA LEU A 44 -8.40 -12.62 -7.41
C LEU A 44 -8.54 -14.12 -7.75
N LYS A 45 -9.64 -14.48 -8.42
CA LYS A 45 -10.04 -15.89 -8.66
C LYS A 45 -10.05 -16.75 -7.38
N ARG A 46 -10.25 -16.13 -6.19
CA ARG A 46 -10.20 -16.77 -4.86
C ARG A 46 -8.86 -17.42 -4.49
N ARG A 47 -7.80 -17.18 -5.28
CA ARG A 47 -6.49 -17.85 -5.15
C ARG A 47 -5.33 -16.87 -5.03
N TYR A 48 -5.30 -15.86 -5.91
CA TYR A 48 -4.18 -14.93 -5.97
C TYR A 48 -4.41 -13.70 -5.09
N SER A 49 -3.44 -13.37 -4.25
CA SER A 49 -3.41 -12.10 -3.51
C SER A 49 -2.44 -11.15 -4.19
N ILE A 50 -2.85 -9.90 -4.41
CA ILE A 50 -2.09 -8.90 -5.15
C ILE A 50 -1.93 -7.69 -4.25
N VAL A 51 -0.69 -7.36 -3.92
CA VAL A 51 -0.35 -6.27 -3.00
C VAL A 51 0.56 -5.28 -3.74
N PRO A 52 0.36 -3.96 -3.65
CA PRO A 52 1.32 -3.01 -4.18
C PRO A 52 2.70 -3.20 -3.52
N ALA A 53 3.75 -3.41 -4.32
CA ALA A 53 5.10 -3.73 -3.81
C ALA A 53 5.82 -2.54 -3.16
N GLU A 54 5.30 -1.33 -3.42
CA GLU A 54 5.75 -0.08 -2.83
C GLU A 54 4.54 0.59 -2.20
N ASP A 55 4.41 0.45 -0.88
CA ASP A 55 3.81 1.45 -0.03
C ASP A 55 4.78 2.65 0.05
N GLU A 56 5.08 3.29 -1.10
CA GLU A 56 5.16 4.75 -0.99
C GLU A 56 3.77 5.11 -0.53
N CYS A 57 3.69 5.55 0.72
CA CYS A 57 2.51 6.09 1.34
C CYS A 57 2.01 7.22 0.45
N ILE A 58 1.29 6.91 -0.64
CA ILE A 58 0.47 7.83 -1.41
C ILE A 58 -0.72 8.05 -0.49
N THR A 59 -0.45 8.75 0.60
CA THR A 59 -1.39 9.59 1.28
C THR A 59 -1.96 10.47 0.18
N LYS A 60 -3.05 10.00 -0.43
CA LYS A 60 -3.95 10.84 -1.19
C LYS A 60 -4.33 11.96 -0.24
N ASN A 61 -3.67 13.11 -0.36
CA ASN A 61 -4.06 14.38 0.23
C ASN A 61 -4.33 14.42 1.74
N ILE A 62 -3.67 13.59 2.57
CA ILE A 62 -3.35 14.06 3.91
C ILE A 62 -1.99 14.73 3.74
N THR A 63 -2.06 16.02 3.44
CA THR A 63 -0.89 16.88 3.21
C THR A 63 0.16 16.57 4.25
N GLN A 64 1.41 16.48 3.84
CA GLN A 64 2.57 16.37 4.72
C GLN A 64 2.52 17.38 5.89
N GLU A 65 1.82 18.50 5.71
CA GLU A 65 1.40 19.44 6.76
C GLU A 65 0.60 18.80 7.89
N LEU A 66 -0.45 18.01 7.64
CA LEU A 66 -1.22 17.34 8.69
C LEU A 66 -0.37 16.37 9.50
N CYS A 67 0.55 15.64 8.85
CA CYS A 67 1.51 14.79 9.55
C CYS A 67 2.47 15.62 10.43
N ARG A 68 2.93 16.78 9.93
CA ARG A 68 3.76 17.73 10.70
C ARG A 68 2.99 18.38 11.85
N GLU A 69 1.73 18.75 11.64
CA GLU A 69 0.86 19.33 12.66
C GLU A 69 0.52 18.32 13.76
N TRP A 70 0.29 17.06 13.38
CA TRP A 70 0.12 15.98 14.34
C TRP A 70 1.36 15.78 15.19
N ASP A 71 2.55 15.73 14.58
CA ASP A 71 3.79 15.54 15.33
C ASP A 71 4.09 16.73 16.25
N LYS A 72 3.85 17.96 15.80
CA LYS A 72 3.95 19.18 16.62
C LYS A 72 2.98 19.17 17.80
N THR A 73 1.74 18.73 17.59
CA THR A 73 0.73 18.63 18.64
C THR A 73 1.08 17.54 19.65
N ARG A 74 1.55 16.39 19.18
CA ARG A 74 2.04 15.28 20.01
C ARG A 74 3.19 15.73 20.91
N LEU A 75 4.16 16.45 20.37
CA LEU A 75 5.28 16.99 21.14
C LEU A 75 4.82 17.98 22.21
N LYS A 76 3.85 18.86 21.91
CA LYS A 76 3.29 19.79 22.91
C LYS A 76 2.60 19.08 24.07
N ILE A 77 1.85 18.00 23.80
CA ILE A 77 1.18 17.22 24.85
C ILE A 77 2.23 16.53 25.73
N LEU A 78 3.22 15.87 25.12
CA LEU A 78 4.29 15.17 25.85
C LEU A 78 5.16 16.13 26.68
N HIS A 79 5.40 17.34 26.20
CA HIS A 79 6.19 18.33 26.93
C HIS A 79 5.36 19.13 27.96
N LYS A 80 4.04 19.27 27.79
CA LYS A 80 3.16 19.86 28.81
C LYS A 80 3.05 19.01 30.08
N GLY A 81 3.32 17.70 30.00
CA GLY A 81 3.41 16.81 31.16
C GLY A 81 4.75 16.88 31.92
N ARG A 82 5.75 17.62 31.43
CA ARG A 82 7.08 17.79 32.05
C ARG A 82 7.23 19.08 32.86
N VAL A 83 6.12 19.67 33.34
CA VAL A 83 6.21 20.62 34.46
C VAL A 83 6.57 19.78 35.68
N LYS A 84 7.88 19.74 35.97
CA LYS A 84 8.45 19.27 37.23
C LYS A 84 7.66 19.92 38.36
N ILE A 85 6.88 19.12 39.08
CA ILE A 85 6.64 19.35 40.50
C ILE A 85 7.91 18.89 41.22
#